data_AF-A0A0G2GGA2-F1
#
_entry.id   AF-A0A0G2GGA2-F1
#
_cell.length_a   1.000
_cell.length_b   1.000
_cell.length_c   1.000
_cell.angle_alpha   90.00
_cell.angle_beta   90.00
_cell.angle_gamma   90.00
#
_symmetry.space_group_name_H-M   'P 1'
#
loop_
_entity.id
_entity.type
_entity.pdbx_description
1 polymer ?
#
loop_
_entity_poly.entity_id
_entity_poly.type
_entity_poly.pdbx_seq_one_letter_code
_entity_poly.pdbx_strand_id
1 'polypeptide(L)'
;MAQRDGKPVSNAELSGWSGADPALLSRLLKHLAAMGTIEESGVNEYKLTNFSKCLAMPNATGVTNSIYKLPEYLAKTGFRDPDNAVDGPFQFAFDTSDHWFAWAQKNQPVFSQFSNHMGAYHQGRPSWMDEDFYPVESSLVKGARTDADAVMLVDVGGSLGHDIVEFYHKHPKAPGRLVLQDLPAVIEHVKDIERTIEPMSHDFFTEQPIRGARAYYMHSVLHDWPDAACQQILAQITSAMDPGYSKLLINENVIPDIGADWQVTVWSCNLELDTTGRFIPQPMKITGLTMQFKHLAIFAAIGGAFAQRPSNTSICDYYTTALLKENNSTNQYTLLTLLVNTAVIGNYTQPNVGVMVPGILAEGEYMGTPVNLLPYFDGGLASSNRGGSSGVAVNFLDDGGAIPLMMNMPSNTTTSNQYKLLTHLYSYFGVLLGCSAVGTSGYPAYSGQGSQYKVHKFMALDSAQVGYFITQVGLSAASFGVAESDITIVANSLTKVFDYKCAPPAIVVPSQGAQLQSICTADDCMTSPNSTCSSYDSVMEPAVANATLAMGEGSNSTSSSNGNGTSSSSGSGSGSSSTATGSGSSATASSYTGAATANCLQYGIVGTFVGAAALAFAL
;
A
#
# COMPACT_ATOMS: atom_id res chain seq x y z
N MET A 1 35.58 0.86 8.28
CA MET A 1 35.00 2.23 8.30
C MET A 1 33.94 2.40 9.39
N ALA A 2 33.03 1.44 9.61
CA ALA A 2 31.96 1.55 10.61
C ALA A 2 32.45 1.81 12.06
N GLN A 3 33.62 1.28 12.43
CA GLN A 3 34.25 1.46 13.74
C GLN A 3 34.86 2.87 13.98
N ARG A 4 34.76 3.80 13.02
CA ARG A 4 35.40 5.14 13.07
C ARG A 4 34.39 6.28 13.23
N ASP A 5 33.15 6.01 13.65
CA ASP A 5 32.10 7.00 13.98
C ASP A 5 31.97 8.15 12.95
N GLY A 6 31.92 7.80 11.66
CA GLY A 6 31.69 8.77 10.57
C GLY A 6 32.90 9.63 10.17
N LYS A 7 34.10 9.37 10.71
CA LYS A 7 35.33 10.04 10.24
C LYS A 7 35.76 9.53 8.85
N PRO A 8 36.30 10.42 7.99
CA PRO A 8 36.91 9.99 6.73
C PRO A 8 38.00 8.95 6.95
N VAL A 9 38.10 7.99 6.03
CA VAL A 9 39.19 7.02 5.96
C VAL A 9 39.83 7.11 4.58
N SER A 10 41.17 7.14 4.54
CA SER A 10 41.91 7.23 3.29
C SER A 10 41.96 5.90 2.53
N ASN A 11 42.10 5.96 1.21
CA ASN A 11 42.34 4.78 0.36
C ASN A 11 43.57 3.96 0.81
N ALA A 12 44.62 4.64 1.30
CA ALA A 12 45.83 3.99 1.79
C ALA A 12 45.55 3.17 3.06
N GLU A 13 44.77 3.70 4.00
CA GLU A 13 44.35 2.96 5.19
C GLU A 13 43.44 1.77 4.83
N LEU A 14 42.47 1.97 3.92
CA LEU A 14 41.56 0.90 3.48
C LEU A 14 42.30 -0.23 2.75
N SER A 15 43.29 0.11 1.92
CA SER A 15 44.18 -0.85 1.28
C SER A 15 45.00 -1.61 2.33
N GLY A 16 45.52 -0.92 3.34
CA GLY A 16 46.25 -1.55 4.45
C GLY A 16 45.41 -2.53 5.27
N TRP A 17 44.11 -2.29 5.45
CA TRP A 17 43.21 -3.18 6.21
C TRP A 17 42.70 -4.37 5.40
N SER A 18 42.37 -4.15 4.12
CA SER A 18 41.78 -5.18 3.26
C SER A 18 42.82 -6.04 2.53
N GLY A 19 44.06 -5.56 2.42
CA GLY A 19 45.09 -6.17 1.57
C GLY A 19 44.86 -5.93 0.07
N ALA A 20 43.88 -5.13 -0.31
CA ALA A 20 43.56 -4.84 -1.72
C ALA A 20 44.58 -3.88 -2.34
N ASP A 21 44.87 -4.05 -3.63
CA ASP A 21 45.75 -3.15 -4.39
C ASP A 21 45.23 -1.69 -4.32
N PRO A 22 46.07 -0.70 -3.96
CA PRO A 22 45.64 0.68 -3.79
C PRO A 22 45.01 1.31 -5.04
N ALA A 23 45.46 0.94 -6.24
CA ALA A 23 44.97 1.52 -7.49
C ALA A 23 43.61 0.91 -7.87
N LEU A 24 43.45 -0.41 -7.69
CA LEU A 24 42.17 -1.10 -7.85
C LEU A 24 41.15 -0.56 -6.85
N LEU A 25 41.52 -0.46 -5.57
CA LEU A 25 40.63 0.00 -4.51
C LEU A 25 40.18 1.44 -4.76
N SER A 26 41.09 2.33 -5.18
CA SER A 26 40.74 3.71 -5.54
C SER A 26 39.70 3.76 -6.67
N ARG A 27 39.83 2.92 -7.71
CA ARG A 27 38.86 2.87 -8.82
C ARG A 27 37.48 2.40 -8.37
N LEU A 28 37.42 1.39 -7.51
CA LEU A 28 36.17 0.86 -6.97
C LEU A 28 35.51 1.88 -6.03
N LEU A 29 36.27 2.46 -5.09
CA LEU A 29 35.74 3.45 -4.15
C LEU A 29 35.26 4.72 -4.84
N LYS A 30 35.94 5.19 -5.90
CA LYS A 30 35.45 6.32 -6.71
C LYS A 30 34.13 6.01 -7.41
N HIS A 31 33.98 4.80 -7.94
CA HIS A 31 32.71 4.39 -8.54
C HIS A 31 31.59 4.32 -7.50
N LEU A 32 31.86 3.70 -6.34
CA LEU A 32 30.92 3.64 -5.23
C LEU A 32 30.56 5.04 -4.69
N ALA A 33 31.52 5.97 -4.67
CA ALA A 33 31.27 7.36 -4.29
C ALA A 33 30.41 8.10 -5.32
N ALA A 34 30.68 7.91 -6.62
CA ALA A 34 29.88 8.48 -7.70
C ALA A 34 28.43 7.95 -7.70
N MET A 35 28.23 6.70 -7.29
CA MET A 35 26.91 6.07 -7.11
C MET A 35 26.22 6.48 -5.80
N GLY A 36 26.83 7.35 -4.99
CA GLY A 36 26.30 7.76 -3.68
C GLY A 36 26.32 6.65 -2.62
N THR A 37 27.01 5.53 -2.86
CA THR A 37 27.09 4.41 -1.91
C THR A 37 27.96 4.75 -0.72
N ILE A 38 29.07 5.45 -0.96
CA ILE A 38 29.93 6.07 0.06
C ILE A 38 30.09 7.56 -0.29
N GLU A 39 30.57 8.37 0.64
CA GLU A 39 30.81 9.80 0.38
C GLU A 39 32.32 10.01 0.17
N GLU A 40 32.72 10.65 -0.93
CA GLU A 40 34.10 11.11 -1.11
C GLU A 40 34.24 12.51 -0.48
N SER A 41 34.88 12.59 0.69
CA SER A 41 35.03 13.84 1.44
C SER A 41 36.33 14.59 1.13
N GLY A 42 37.21 13.98 0.34
CA GLY A 42 38.53 14.50 -0.03
C GLY A 42 39.19 13.59 -1.05
N VAL A 43 40.35 14.01 -1.59
CA VAL A 43 41.07 13.23 -2.61
C VAL A 43 41.46 11.87 -2.03
N ASN A 44 40.82 10.80 -2.52
CA ASN A 44 40.98 9.43 -1.99
C ASN A 44 40.63 9.29 -0.50
N GLU A 45 39.67 10.07 -0.01
CA GLU A 45 39.13 9.97 1.36
C GLU A 45 37.63 9.73 1.33
N TYR A 46 37.18 8.71 2.07
CA TYR A 46 35.81 8.23 2.00
C TYR A 46 35.14 8.16 3.37
N LYS A 47 33.84 8.41 3.44
CA LYS A 47 32.97 8.24 4.61
C LYS A 47 31.80 7.32 4.29
N LEU A 48 31.24 6.71 5.33
CA LEU A 48 30.01 5.94 5.21
C LEU A 48 28.80 6.87 5.15
N THR A 49 27.96 6.66 4.14
CA THR A 49 26.58 7.15 4.05
C THR A 49 25.66 6.29 4.91
N ASN A 50 24.39 6.70 5.05
CA ASN A 50 23.38 5.84 5.68
C ASN A 50 23.16 4.53 4.88
N PHE A 51 23.31 4.58 3.56
CA PHE A 51 23.18 3.40 2.70
C PHE A 51 24.32 2.39 2.91
N SER A 52 25.58 2.83 2.91
CA SER A 52 26.72 1.92 3.18
C SER A 52 26.76 1.38 4.61
N LYS A 53 26.17 2.08 5.60
CA LYS A 53 26.01 1.56 6.96
C LYS A 53 25.09 0.34 7.02
N CYS A 54 24.02 0.30 6.22
CA CYS A 54 23.15 -0.87 6.23
C CYS A 54 23.70 -2.04 5.43
N LEU A 55 24.46 -1.79 4.35
CA LEU A 55 25.16 -2.87 3.63
C LEU A 55 26.21 -3.57 4.52
N ALA A 56 26.67 -2.89 5.57
CA ALA A 56 27.57 -3.44 6.57
C ALA A 56 26.86 -4.19 7.71
N MET A 57 25.52 -4.25 7.73
CA MET A 57 24.79 -5.08 8.67
C MET A 57 25.00 -6.57 8.33
N PRO A 58 25.15 -7.46 9.33
CA PRO A 58 25.41 -8.89 9.08
C PRO A 58 24.36 -9.61 8.22
N ASN A 59 23.18 -8.99 8.01
CA ASN A 59 21.99 -9.61 7.44
C ASN A 59 21.70 -9.12 5.99
N ALA A 60 22.59 -8.34 5.38
CA ALA A 60 22.29 -7.57 4.16
C ALA A 60 22.82 -8.15 2.84
N THR A 61 23.40 -9.35 2.82
CA THR A 61 24.07 -9.89 1.62
C THR A 61 23.38 -11.13 1.07
N GLY A 62 22.79 -11.03 -0.12
CA GLY A 62 22.31 -12.17 -0.88
C GLY A 62 21.61 -11.74 -2.18
N VAL A 63 22.34 -11.68 -3.29
CA VAL A 63 21.75 -11.64 -4.63
C VAL A 63 22.10 -12.96 -5.30
N THR A 64 21.11 -13.69 -5.81
CA THR A 64 21.27 -15.03 -6.36
C THR A 64 21.72 -14.98 -7.84
N ASN A 65 22.66 -15.85 -8.21
CA ASN A 65 23.19 -15.98 -9.59
C ASN A 65 22.09 -16.33 -10.63
N SER A 66 20.93 -16.80 -10.17
CA SER A 66 19.78 -17.21 -10.97
C SER A 66 19.23 -16.08 -11.84
N ILE A 67 19.16 -14.84 -11.33
CA ILE A 67 18.66 -13.70 -12.12
C ILE A 67 19.54 -13.45 -13.36
N TYR A 68 20.86 -13.56 -13.22
CA TYR A 68 21.78 -13.34 -14.34
C TYR A 68 21.62 -14.39 -15.44
N LYS A 69 21.22 -15.61 -15.06
CA LYS A 69 20.99 -16.74 -15.97
C LYS A 69 19.55 -16.86 -16.47
N LEU A 70 18.65 -16.05 -15.94
CA LEU A 70 17.23 -16.08 -16.27
C LEU A 70 16.91 -15.84 -17.75
N PRO A 71 17.56 -14.89 -18.47
CA PRO A 71 17.30 -14.72 -19.90
C PRO A 71 17.70 -15.96 -20.71
N GLU A 72 18.82 -16.61 -20.37
CA GLU A 72 19.28 -17.85 -21.01
C GLU A 72 18.31 -19.01 -20.77
N TYR A 73 17.81 -19.13 -19.53
CA TYR A 73 16.81 -20.12 -19.14
C TYR A 73 15.50 -19.94 -19.93
N LEU A 74 14.94 -18.72 -19.94
CA LEU A 74 13.68 -18.43 -20.63
C LEU A 74 13.79 -18.66 -22.14
N ALA A 75 14.92 -18.27 -22.75
CA ALA A 75 15.16 -18.56 -24.16
C ALA A 75 15.16 -20.08 -24.44
N LYS A 76 15.76 -20.89 -23.55
CA LYS A 76 15.80 -22.36 -23.67
C LYS A 76 14.42 -23.00 -23.49
N THR A 77 13.57 -22.47 -22.61
CA THR A 77 12.22 -23.01 -22.36
C THR A 77 11.16 -22.46 -23.31
N GLY A 78 11.54 -21.54 -24.22
CA GLY A 78 10.61 -20.87 -25.11
C GLY A 78 9.68 -19.90 -24.39
N PHE A 79 10.21 -19.21 -23.38
CA PHE A 79 9.51 -18.22 -22.55
C PHE A 79 8.24 -18.78 -21.90
N ARG A 80 8.30 -20.06 -21.50
CA ARG A 80 7.25 -20.68 -20.71
C ARG A 80 7.47 -20.35 -19.25
N ASP A 81 6.37 -20.10 -18.55
CA ASP A 81 6.40 -20.00 -17.10
C ASP A 81 6.96 -21.30 -16.55
N PRO A 82 8.03 -21.24 -15.75
CA PRO A 82 8.48 -22.41 -15.02
C PRO A 82 7.36 -22.78 -14.04
N ASP A 83 7.13 -24.08 -13.80
CA ASP A 83 6.05 -24.54 -12.93
C ASP A 83 6.49 -25.60 -11.92
N ASN A 84 7.80 -25.80 -11.79
CA ASN A 84 8.42 -26.88 -11.03
C ASN A 84 9.55 -26.35 -10.14
N ALA A 85 9.40 -26.54 -8.83
CA ALA A 85 10.34 -26.10 -7.79
C ALA A 85 11.70 -26.84 -7.81
N VAL A 86 11.84 -27.91 -8.59
CA VAL A 86 13.10 -28.65 -8.78
C VAL A 86 13.57 -28.67 -10.24
N ASP A 87 12.94 -27.90 -11.12
CA ASP A 87 13.31 -27.73 -12.53
C ASP A 87 13.00 -26.29 -12.98
N GLY A 88 13.64 -25.33 -12.31
CA GLY A 88 13.45 -23.90 -12.53
C GLY A 88 14.76 -23.14 -12.82
N PRO A 89 14.69 -21.80 -12.87
CA PRO A 89 15.85 -20.95 -13.14
C PRO A 89 17.00 -21.15 -12.15
N PHE A 90 16.69 -21.42 -10.88
CA PHE A 90 17.70 -21.73 -9.87
C PHE A 90 18.50 -23.00 -10.22
N GLN A 91 17.81 -24.10 -10.53
CA GLN A 91 18.45 -25.36 -10.91
C GLN A 91 19.30 -25.19 -12.18
N PHE A 92 18.81 -24.42 -13.15
CA PHE A 92 19.57 -24.08 -14.34
C PHE A 92 20.84 -23.27 -14.04
N ALA A 93 20.77 -22.32 -13.11
CA ALA A 93 21.90 -21.44 -12.78
C ALA A 93 22.98 -22.11 -11.91
N PHE A 94 22.57 -23.04 -11.04
CA PHE A 94 23.45 -23.72 -10.09
C PHE A 94 23.78 -25.17 -10.45
N ASP A 95 23.30 -25.65 -11.60
CA ASP A 95 23.50 -27.02 -12.11
C ASP A 95 23.19 -28.08 -11.04
N THR A 96 21.97 -28.01 -10.51
CA THR A 96 21.48 -28.88 -9.42
C THR A 96 20.07 -29.37 -9.72
N SER A 97 19.70 -30.53 -9.17
CA SER A 97 18.32 -31.05 -9.17
C SER A 97 17.64 -30.91 -7.81
N ASP A 98 18.32 -30.32 -6.82
CA ASP A 98 17.77 -30.11 -5.50
C ASP A 98 16.80 -28.92 -5.50
N HIS A 99 15.79 -28.97 -4.62
CA HIS A 99 15.03 -27.78 -4.23
C HIS A 99 15.96 -26.75 -3.55
N TRP A 100 15.65 -25.46 -3.63
CA TRP A 100 16.47 -24.38 -3.06
C TRP A 100 16.87 -24.64 -1.59
N PHE A 101 15.90 -24.95 -0.72
CA PHE A 101 16.17 -25.26 0.69
C PHE A 101 17.11 -26.46 0.89
N ALA A 102 16.92 -27.53 0.12
CA ALA A 102 17.77 -28.73 0.20
C ALA A 102 19.19 -28.43 -0.28
N TRP A 103 19.33 -27.58 -1.30
CA TRP A 103 20.64 -27.10 -1.77
C TRP A 103 21.29 -26.17 -0.74
N ALA A 104 20.56 -25.22 -0.17
CA ALA A 104 21.07 -24.25 0.79
C ALA A 104 21.61 -24.95 2.05
N GLN A 105 20.91 -25.97 2.56
CA GLN A 105 21.36 -26.78 3.70
C GLN A 105 22.72 -27.46 3.44
N LYS A 106 22.98 -27.88 2.20
CA LYS A 106 24.25 -28.50 1.78
C LYS A 106 25.38 -27.47 1.56
N ASN A 107 25.05 -26.19 1.36
CA ASN A 107 25.98 -25.14 0.91
C ASN A 107 26.10 -24.00 1.93
N GLN A 108 26.81 -24.24 3.04
CA GLN A 108 27.15 -23.18 3.99
C GLN A 108 28.15 -22.18 3.38
N PRO A 109 28.04 -20.86 3.68
CA PRO A 109 27.20 -20.24 4.71
C PRO A 109 25.80 -19.82 4.26
N VAL A 110 25.33 -20.19 3.06
CA VAL A 110 24.09 -19.65 2.45
C VAL A 110 22.87 -19.85 3.35
N PHE A 111 22.71 -21.02 3.95
CA PHE A 111 21.60 -21.28 4.87
C PHE A 111 21.62 -20.37 6.10
N SER A 112 22.79 -20.17 6.73
CA SER A 112 22.92 -19.26 7.87
C SER A 112 22.66 -17.80 7.50
N GLN A 113 23.02 -17.39 6.28
CA GLN A 113 22.74 -16.06 5.75
C GLN A 113 21.24 -15.87 5.48
N PHE A 114 20.55 -16.89 4.98
CA PHE A 114 19.11 -16.86 4.78
C PHE A 114 18.34 -16.71 6.10
N SER A 115 18.67 -17.50 7.13
CA SER A 115 18.03 -17.35 8.44
C SER A 115 18.24 -15.95 9.03
N ASN A 116 19.44 -15.38 8.89
CA ASN A 116 19.73 -14.01 9.34
C ASN A 116 18.98 -12.95 8.51
N HIS A 117 18.80 -13.19 7.21
CA HIS A 117 18.05 -12.32 6.31
C HIS A 117 16.57 -12.25 6.73
N MET A 118 15.94 -13.39 7.01
CA MET A 118 14.54 -13.43 7.47
C MET A 118 14.36 -12.72 8.82
N GLY A 119 15.34 -12.82 9.73
CA GLY A 119 15.34 -12.04 10.97
C GLY A 119 15.48 -10.52 10.76
N ALA A 120 16.13 -10.07 9.69
CA ALA A 120 16.18 -8.65 9.32
C ALA A 120 14.92 -8.17 8.59
N TYR A 121 14.28 -9.03 7.80
CA TYR A 121 13.03 -8.72 7.09
C TYR A 121 11.90 -8.28 8.04
N HIS A 122 11.86 -8.88 9.23
CA HIS A 122 10.93 -8.51 10.29
C HIS A 122 11.21 -7.11 10.89
N GLN A 123 12.44 -6.58 10.80
CA GLN A 123 12.83 -5.34 11.48
C GLN A 123 12.32 -4.09 10.77
N GLY A 124 11.48 -3.32 11.48
CA GLY A 124 10.97 -2.02 11.01
C GLY A 124 9.62 -2.09 10.30
N ARG A 125 9.01 -3.28 10.19
CA ARG A 125 7.62 -3.45 9.77
C ARG A 125 6.67 -3.40 10.97
N PRO A 126 5.42 -2.92 10.81
CA PRO A 126 4.39 -3.11 11.82
C PRO A 126 4.26 -4.59 12.13
N SER A 127 4.11 -4.91 13.41
CA SER A 127 3.91 -6.30 13.81
C SER A 127 2.50 -6.72 13.45
N TRP A 128 2.32 -7.96 13.03
CA TRP A 128 0.99 -8.48 12.71
C TRP A 128 0.04 -8.42 13.92
N MET A 129 0.57 -8.33 15.14
CA MET A 129 -0.17 -8.30 16.40
C MET A 129 -0.54 -6.89 16.87
N ASP A 130 -0.14 -5.86 16.13
CA ASP A 130 -0.54 -4.49 16.44
C ASP A 130 -2.06 -4.34 16.25
N GLU A 131 -2.72 -3.57 17.12
CA GLU A 131 -4.19 -3.49 17.18
C GLU A 131 -4.80 -3.00 15.86
N ASP A 132 -4.10 -2.11 15.16
CA ASP A 132 -4.47 -1.57 13.85
C ASP A 132 -4.19 -2.54 12.68
N PHE A 133 -3.46 -3.64 12.92
CA PHE A 133 -3.16 -4.67 11.92
C PHE A 133 -4.04 -5.91 12.11
N TYR A 134 -3.96 -6.57 13.26
CA TYR A 134 -4.82 -7.71 13.61
C TYR A 134 -5.18 -7.67 15.09
N PRO A 135 -6.47 -7.60 15.45
CA PRO A 135 -6.88 -7.42 16.84
C PRO A 135 -6.84 -8.75 17.61
N VAL A 136 -5.64 -9.17 18.02
CA VAL A 136 -5.35 -10.46 18.70
C VAL A 136 -6.22 -10.70 19.93
N GLU A 137 -6.40 -9.69 20.77
CA GLU A 137 -7.16 -9.82 22.02
C GLU A 137 -8.64 -10.20 21.75
N SER A 138 -9.29 -9.48 20.84
CA SER A 138 -10.70 -9.71 20.53
C SER A 138 -10.92 -10.91 19.59
N SER A 139 -9.96 -11.18 18.71
CA SER A 139 -10.07 -12.20 17.66
C SER A 139 -9.52 -13.57 18.03
N LEU A 140 -8.50 -13.64 18.88
CA LEU A 140 -7.86 -14.90 19.28
C LEU A 140 -8.02 -15.17 20.76
N VAL A 141 -7.58 -14.26 21.63
CA VAL A 141 -7.55 -14.49 23.10
C VAL A 141 -8.97 -14.64 23.66
N LYS A 142 -9.90 -13.78 23.23
CA LYS A 142 -11.29 -13.88 23.63
C LYS A 142 -11.92 -15.18 23.11
N GLY A 143 -12.40 -15.99 24.05
CA GLY A 143 -13.01 -17.29 23.76
C GLY A 143 -12.00 -18.41 23.51
N ALA A 144 -10.70 -18.17 23.75
CA ALA A 144 -9.70 -19.22 23.79
C ALA A 144 -10.00 -20.18 24.95
N ARG A 145 -9.77 -21.47 24.69
CA ARG A 145 -9.83 -22.52 25.69
C ARG A 145 -8.74 -22.32 26.74
N THR A 146 -9.04 -22.71 27.98
CA THR A 146 -8.15 -22.54 29.14
C THR A 146 -7.81 -23.85 29.85
N ASP A 147 -8.21 -24.98 29.25
CA ASP A 147 -7.77 -26.31 29.67
C ASP A 147 -6.25 -26.47 29.55
N ALA A 148 -5.71 -27.43 30.31
CA ALA A 148 -4.25 -27.62 30.43
C ALA A 148 -3.60 -28.06 29.11
N ASP A 149 -4.37 -28.68 28.21
CA ASP A 149 -3.96 -29.14 26.89
C ASP A 149 -4.24 -28.13 25.77
N ALA A 150 -4.94 -27.02 26.05
CA ALA A 150 -5.25 -25.98 25.09
C ALA A 150 -3.99 -25.42 24.43
N VAL A 151 -4.02 -25.31 23.11
CA VAL A 151 -2.97 -24.67 22.32
C VAL A 151 -3.49 -23.34 21.76
N MET A 152 -2.78 -22.26 22.05
CA MET A 152 -3.13 -20.91 21.64
C MET A 152 -2.68 -20.64 20.21
N LEU A 153 -1.42 -20.92 19.92
CA LEU A 153 -0.80 -20.58 18.65
C LEU A 153 0.18 -21.68 18.27
N VAL A 154 0.03 -22.18 17.04
CA VAL A 154 1.01 -23.02 16.37
C VAL A 154 1.62 -22.18 15.26
N ASP A 155 2.91 -21.88 15.37
CA ASP A 155 3.69 -21.17 14.36
C ASP A 155 4.31 -22.20 13.41
N VAL A 156 3.68 -22.39 12.24
CA VAL A 156 3.99 -23.43 11.26
C VAL A 156 5.00 -22.90 10.25
N GLY A 157 6.22 -23.44 10.26
CA GLY A 157 7.33 -22.90 9.48
C GLY A 157 7.92 -21.63 10.10
N GLY A 158 7.87 -21.52 11.44
CA GLY A 158 8.25 -20.31 12.17
C GLY A 158 9.76 -20.05 12.28
N SER A 159 10.61 -20.89 11.68
CA SER A 159 12.06 -20.74 11.66
C SER A 159 12.65 -20.63 13.08
N LEU A 160 13.39 -19.56 13.37
CA LEU A 160 13.97 -19.30 14.70
C LEU A 160 12.95 -18.78 15.73
N GLY A 161 11.67 -18.64 15.36
CA GLY A 161 10.57 -18.30 16.27
C GLY A 161 10.37 -16.81 16.54
N HIS A 162 10.77 -15.92 15.62
CA HIS A 162 10.68 -14.47 15.83
C HIS A 162 9.25 -14.01 16.15
N ASP A 163 8.26 -14.46 15.38
CA ASP A 163 6.85 -14.08 15.54
C ASP A 163 6.24 -14.64 16.84
N ILE A 164 6.49 -15.92 17.16
CA ILE A 164 5.93 -16.55 18.36
C ILE A 164 6.55 -16.00 19.66
N VAL A 165 7.82 -15.60 19.63
CA VAL A 165 8.49 -14.90 20.74
C VAL A 165 7.90 -13.50 20.93
N GLU A 166 7.69 -12.75 19.85
CA GLU A 166 7.02 -11.46 19.93
C GLU A 166 5.58 -11.61 20.46
N PHE A 167 4.85 -12.64 20.04
CA PHE A 167 3.51 -12.96 20.55
C PHE A 167 3.51 -13.20 22.05
N TYR A 168 4.46 -13.98 22.55
CA TYR A 168 4.61 -14.22 23.98
C TYR A 168 4.83 -12.93 24.76
N HIS A 169 5.64 -12.01 24.24
CA HIS A 169 5.92 -10.73 24.90
C HIS A 169 4.77 -9.72 24.83
N LYS A 170 4.05 -9.64 23.71
CA LYS A 170 2.92 -8.72 23.52
C LYS A 170 1.65 -9.21 24.22
N HIS A 171 1.43 -10.51 24.25
CA HIS A 171 0.24 -11.13 24.84
C HIS A 171 0.59 -12.12 25.96
N PRO A 172 1.27 -11.69 27.04
CA PRO A 172 1.73 -12.58 28.11
C PRO A 172 0.57 -13.19 28.92
N LYS A 173 -0.65 -12.71 28.73
CA LYS A 173 -1.88 -13.23 29.37
C LYS A 173 -2.67 -14.18 28.47
N ALA A 174 -2.22 -14.42 27.23
CA ALA A 174 -2.87 -15.36 26.35
C ALA A 174 -2.86 -16.76 26.99
N PRO A 175 -4.01 -17.44 27.11
CA PRO A 175 -4.09 -18.76 27.71
C PRO A 175 -3.63 -19.83 26.72
N GLY A 176 -3.13 -20.96 27.23
CA GLY A 176 -2.75 -22.11 26.39
C GLY A 176 -1.27 -22.11 25.98
N ARG A 177 -0.87 -23.21 25.33
CA ARG A 177 0.50 -23.46 24.88
C ARG A 177 0.83 -22.68 23.60
N LEU A 178 2.10 -22.34 23.44
CA LEU A 178 2.68 -21.79 22.22
C LEU A 178 3.61 -22.83 21.63
N VAL A 179 3.40 -23.22 20.37
CA VAL A 179 4.16 -24.29 19.70
C VAL A 179 4.85 -23.72 18.46
N LEU A 180 6.16 -23.83 18.40
CA LEU A 180 6.97 -23.47 17.23
C LEU A 180 7.26 -24.73 16.42
N GLN A 181 6.88 -24.75 15.14
CA GLN A 181 7.10 -25.88 14.25
C GLN A 181 8.03 -25.54 13.10
N ASP A 182 9.05 -26.36 12.90
CA ASP A 182 9.93 -26.33 11.72
C ASP A 182 10.62 -27.69 11.52
N LEU A 183 11.41 -27.85 10.47
CA LEU A 183 12.20 -29.05 10.21
C LEU A 183 13.20 -29.33 11.36
N PRO A 184 13.56 -30.60 11.61
CA PRO A 184 14.50 -30.96 12.67
C PRO A 184 15.81 -30.15 12.65
N ALA A 185 16.39 -29.98 11.46
CA ALA A 185 17.63 -29.23 11.29
C ALA A 185 17.52 -27.75 11.67
N VAL A 186 16.33 -27.14 11.56
CA VAL A 186 16.10 -25.74 11.97
C VAL A 186 15.88 -25.67 13.48
N ILE A 187 15.04 -26.57 14.02
CA ILE A 187 14.74 -26.64 15.45
C ILE A 187 16.01 -26.86 16.29
N GLU A 188 16.99 -27.63 15.81
CA GLU A 188 18.30 -27.79 16.46
C GLU A 188 19.08 -26.47 16.62
N HIS A 189 18.80 -25.46 15.80
CA HIS A 189 19.44 -24.14 15.85
C HIS A 189 18.65 -23.12 16.67
N VAL A 190 17.45 -23.44 17.14
CA VAL A 190 16.66 -22.59 18.04
C VAL A 190 17.35 -22.58 19.41
N LYS A 191 18.06 -21.48 19.68
CA LYS A 191 18.75 -21.23 20.95
C LYS A 191 18.03 -20.09 21.67
N ASP A 192 17.96 -20.20 23.00
CA ASP A 192 17.47 -19.13 23.87
C ASP A 192 15.99 -18.74 23.68
N ILE A 193 15.13 -19.66 23.24
CA ILE A 193 13.67 -19.46 23.21
C ILE A 193 13.07 -19.54 24.63
N GLU A 194 12.03 -18.77 24.90
CA GLU A 194 11.35 -18.77 26.19
C GLU A 194 10.84 -20.17 26.54
N ARG A 195 11.06 -20.60 27.80
CA ARG A 195 10.70 -21.96 28.27
C ARG A 195 9.22 -22.31 28.09
N THR A 196 8.37 -21.32 27.89
CA THR A 196 6.92 -21.47 27.67
C THR A 196 6.56 -21.77 26.22
N ILE A 197 7.49 -21.56 25.28
CA ILE A 197 7.32 -21.89 23.87
C ILE A 197 7.91 -23.29 23.64
N GLU A 198 7.13 -24.14 23.01
CA GLU A 198 7.46 -25.54 22.73
C GLU A 198 8.00 -25.69 21.31
N PRO A 199 9.33 -25.84 21.12
CA PRO A 199 9.88 -26.18 19.82
C PRO A 199 9.53 -27.63 19.47
N MET A 200 8.95 -27.83 18.29
CA MET A 200 8.47 -29.11 17.79
C MET A 200 8.96 -29.33 16.36
N SER A 201 9.73 -30.40 16.14
CA SER A 201 10.09 -30.77 14.78
C SER A 201 8.86 -31.28 14.03
N HIS A 202 8.53 -30.65 12.91
CA HIS A 202 7.39 -31.04 12.08
C HIS A 202 7.62 -30.67 10.61
N ASP A 203 7.25 -31.59 9.73
CA ASP A 203 7.16 -31.36 8.29
C ASP A 203 5.67 -31.10 7.95
N PHE A 204 5.37 -29.88 7.50
CA PHE A 204 4.00 -29.46 7.19
C PHE A 204 3.35 -30.20 6.01
N PHE A 205 4.10 -31.03 5.26
CA PHE A 205 3.53 -31.92 4.25
C PHE A 205 2.89 -33.18 4.85
N THR A 206 3.19 -33.45 6.12
CA THR A 206 2.66 -34.58 6.90
C THR A 206 1.47 -34.14 7.77
N GLU A 207 0.75 -35.11 8.34
CA GLU A 207 -0.41 -34.84 9.20
C GLU A 207 -0.04 -33.90 10.35
N GLN A 208 -0.80 -32.82 10.52
CA GLN A 208 -0.57 -31.82 11.58
C GLN A 208 -0.81 -32.46 12.97
N PRO A 209 0.22 -32.61 13.82
CA PRO A 209 0.12 -33.34 15.08
C PRO A 209 -0.66 -32.60 16.16
N ILE A 210 -0.68 -31.26 16.12
CA ILE A 210 -1.45 -30.45 17.07
C ILE A 210 -2.86 -30.31 16.54
N ARG A 211 -3.86 -30.79 17.27
CA ARG A 211 -5.28 -30.72 16.89
C ARG A 211 -6.02 -29.71 17.76
N GLY A 212 -6.98 -29.01 17.14
CA GLY A 212 -7.87 -28.08 17.83
C GLY A 212 -7.18 -26.84 18.42
N ALA A 213 -6.02 -26.42 17.89
CA ALA A 213 -5.39 -25.18 18.32
C ALA A 213 -6.28 -23.96 18.02
N ARG A 214 -6.14 -22.88 18.81
CA ARG A 214 -6.88 -21.65 18.60
C ARG A 214 -6.48 -20.97 17.28
N ALA A 215 -5.18 -20.92 16.98
CA ALA A 215 -4.67 -20.48 15.69
C ALA A 215 -3.52 -21.35 15.18
N TYR A 216 -3.53 -21.59 13.87
CA TYR A 216 -2.36 -22.01 13.09
C TYR A 216 -1.91 -20.81 12.29
N TYR A 217 -0.65 -20.43 12.43
CA TYR A 217 -0.07 -19.24 11.82
C TYR A 217 1.04 -19.63 10.87
N MET A 218 1.08 -18.99 9.70
CA MET A 218 2.09 -19.19 8.67
C MET A 218 2.54 -17.82 8.18
N HIS A 219 3.84 -17.55 8.21
CA HIS A 219 4.41 -16.28 7.77
C HIS A 219 5.55 -16.52 6.80
N SER A 220 5.39 -16.04 5.55
CA SER A 220 6.38 -16.26 4.48
C SER A 220 6.71 -17.75 4.30
N VAL A 221 5.66 -18.54 4.08
CA VAL A 221 5.74 -20.00 3.88
C VAL A 221 5.13 -20.38 2.55
N LEU A 222 3.88 -19.99 2.27
CA LEU A 222 3.15 -20.47 1.10
C LEU A 222 3.72 -19.92 -0.20
N HIS A 223 4.37 -18.75 -0.17
CA HIS A 223 5.00 -18.16 -1.34
C HIS A 223 6.23 -18.92 -1.88
N ASP A 224 6.75 -19.89 -1.12
CA ASP A 224 7.89 -20.71 -1.52
C ASP A 224 7.49 -22.01 -2.22
N TRP A 225 6.18 -22.29 -2.31
CA TRP A 225 5.66 -23.53 -2.86
C TRP A 225 4.67 -23.30 -4.02
N PRO A 226 4.64 -24.19 -5.02
CA PRO A 226 3.62 -24.14 -6.06
C PRO A 226 2.23 -24.51 -5.51
N ASP A 227 1.16 -24.07 -6.17
CA ASP A 227 -0.24 -24.25 -5.74
C ASP A 227 -0.59 -25.66 -5.26
N ALA A 228 -0.10 -26.70 -5.96
CA ALA A 228 -0.38 -28.10 -5.59
C ALA A 228 0.23 -28.46 -4.23
N ALA A 229 1.43 -27.97 -3.93
CA ALA A 229 2.08 -28.14 -2.65
C ALA A 229 1.38 -27.30 -1.57
N CYS A 230 1.00 -26.05 -1.87
CA CYS A 230 0.20 -25.22 -0.96
C CYS A 230 -1.13 -25.88 -0.59
N GLN A 231 -1.84 -26.47 -1.55
CA GLN A 231 -3.07 -27.23 -1.28
C GLN A 231 -2.83 -28.41 -0.34
N GLN A 232 -1.73 -29.14 -0.51
CA GLN A 232 -1.36 -30.23 0.39
C GLN A 232 -1.11 -29.71 1.81
N ILE A 233 -0.32 -28.66 1.97
CA ILE A 233 0.00 -28.05 3.28
C ILE A 233 -1.30 -27.58 3.97
N LEU A 234 -2.14 -26.84 3.25
CA LEU A 234 -3.41 -26.34 3.76
C LEU A 234 -4.37 -27.49 4.13
N ALA A 235 -4.37 -28.59 3.37
CA ALA A 235 -5.17 -29.78 3.70
C ALA A 235 -4.73 -30.41 5.03
N GLN A 236 -3.42 -30.48 5.32
CA GLN A 236 -2.93 -31.02 6.58
C GLN A 236 -3.38 -30.16 7.76
N ILE A 237 -3.25 -28.84 7.65
CA ILE A 237 -3.63 -27.90 8.71
C ILE A 237 -5.14 -27.91 8.93
N THR A 238 -5.93 -27.80 7.87
CA THR A 238 -7.40 -27.77 7.97
C THR A 238 -7.98 -29.05 8.57
N SER A 239 -7.34 -30.21 8.37
CA SER A 239 -7.73 -31.49 8.99
C SER A 239 -7.55 -31.54 10.51
N ALA A 240 -6.75 -30.63 11.07
CA ALA A 240 -6.46 -30.50 12.49
C ALA A 240 -7.25 -29.35 13.16
N MET A 241 -8.07 -28.61 12.39
CA MET A 241 -8.86 -27.48 12.89
C MET A 241 -10.21 -27.91 13.46
N ASP A 242 -10.62 -27.26 14.54
CA ASP A 242 -11.97 -27.39 15.10
C ASP A 242 -12.92 -26.37 14.44
N PRO A 243 -14.00 -26.81 13.76
CA PRO A 243 -14.96 -25.91 13.11
C PRO A 243 -15.56 -24.89 14.09
N GLY A 244 -15.52 -23.61 13.73
CA GLY A 244 -16.04 -22.51 14.54
C GLY A 244 -15.15 -22.08 15.71
N TYR A 245 -14.01 -22.75 15.94
CA TYR A 245 -13.06 -22.40 16.99
C TYR A 245 -11.68 -22.02 16.43
N SER A 246 -11.05 -22.94 15.70
CA SER A 246 -9.70 -22.76 15.15
C SER A 246 -9.68 -21.74 14.02
N LYS A 247 -8.59 -20.98 13.93
CA LYS A 247 -8.32 -20.05 12.82
C LYS A 247 -7.03 -20.41 12.11
N LEU A 248 -6.99 -20.21 10.80
CA LEU A 248 -5.76 -20.22 10.01
C LEU A 248 -5.41 -18.77 9.69
N LEU A 249 -4.19 -18.36 10.01
CA LEU A 249 -3.66 -17.03 9.76
C LEU A 249 -2.52 -17.16 8.75
N ILE A 250 -2.68 -16.51 7.61
CA ILE A 250 -1.70 -16.49 6.53
C ILE A 250 -1.16 -15.07 6.46
N ASN A 251 0.09 -14.89 6.88
CA ASN A 251 0.80 -13.63 6.81
C ASN A 251 1.75 -13.68 5.61
N GLU A 252 1.31 -13.11 4.49
CA GLU A 252 2.05 -13.12 3.22
C GLU A 252 2.00 -11.74 2.57
N ASN A 253 2.96 -11.48 1.68
CA ASN A 253 2.86 -10.30 0.82
C ASN A 253 1.73 -10.52 -0.19
N VAL A 254 0.72 -9.64 -0.17
CA VAL A 254 -0.36 -9.64 -1.15
C VAL A 254 0.01 -8.67 -2.26
N ILE A 255 0.38 -9.21 -3.42
CA ILE A 255 0.74 -8.42 -4.59
C ILE A 255 -0.55 -7.84 -5.20
N PRO A 256 -0.70 -6.51 -5.33
CA PRO A 256 -1.87 -5.93 -5.96
C PRO A 256 -1.82 -6.19 -7.47
N ASP A 257 -3.00 -6.35 -8.08
CA ASP A 257 -3.12 -6.61 -9.53
C ASP A 257 -2.53 -5.46 -10.38
N ILE A 258 -2.49 -4.24 -9.85
CA ILE A 258 -1.96 -3.04 -10.51
C ILE A 258 -1.15 -2.21 -9.50
N GLY A 259 -0.09 -1.57 -9.98
CA GLY A 259 0.70 -0.64 -9.16
C GLY A 259 1.47 -1.35 -8.06
N ALA A 260 1.78 -2.64 -8.25
CA ALA A 260 2.62 -3.38 -7.35
C ALA A 260 3.94 -2.65 -7.15
N ASP A 261 4.24 -2.34 -5.89
CA ASP A 261 5.47 -1.66 -5.54
C ASP A 261 6.66 -2.50 -6.02
N TRP A 262 7.70 -1.82 -6.48
CA TRP A 262 8.89 -2.47 -7.03
C TRP A 262 9.53 -3.43 -6.02
N GLN A 263 9.39 -3.17 -4.71
CA GLN A 263 9.92 -4.03 -3.66
C GLN A 263 9.23 -5.40 -3.67
N VAL A 264 7.92 -5.42 -3.92
CA VAL A 264 7.12 -6.66 -3.95
C VAL A 264 7.37 -7.43 -5.24
N THR A 265 7.47 -6.72 -6.38
CA THR A 265 7.72 -7.37 -7.68
C THR A 265 9.13 -7.92 -7.82
N VAL A 266 10.14 -7.22 -7.28
CA VAL A 266 11.52 -7.72 -7.22
C VAL A 266 11.62 -8.94 -6.30
N TRP A 267 10.87 -8.98 -5.20
CA TRP A 267 10.82 -10.16 -4.34
C TRP A 267 10.28 -11.38 -5.07
N SER A 268 9.19 -11.24 -5.83
CA SER A 268 8.66 -12.31 -6.68
C SER A 268 9.67 -12.79 -7.73
N CYS A 269 10.39 -11.86 -8.37
CA CYS A 269 11.41 -12.21 -9.37
C CYS A 269 12.67 -12.88 -8.80
N ASN A 270 12.92 -12.77 -7.50
CA ASN A 270 14.09 -13.34 -6.82
C ASN A 270 13.73 -14.62 -6.08
N LEU A 271 12.96 -14.48 -4.99
CA LEU A 271 12.73 -15.54 -4.02
C LEU A 271 11.76 -16.56 -4.60
N GLU A 272 10.56 -16.12 -5.02
CA GLU A 272 9.54 -17.03 -5.56
C GLU A 272 10.07 -17.75 -6.80
N LEU A 273 10.79 -17.07 -7.69
CA LEU A 273 11.38 -17.70 -8.86
C LEU A 273 12.42 -18.79 -8.51
N ASP A 274 13.21 -18.59 -7.46
CA ASP A 274 14.24 -19.53 -7.04
C ASP A 274 13.68 -20.69 -6.20
N THR A 275 12.65 -20.45 -5.39
CA THR A 275 12.05 -21.45 -4.49
C THR A 275 10.90 -22.20 -5.16
N THR A 276 9.96 -21.51 -5.78
CA THR A 276 8.80 -22.15 -6.45
C THR A 276 9.10 -22.59 -7.88
N GLY A 277 10.12 -22.00 -8.51
CA GLY A 277 10.32 -22.11 -9.94
C GLY A 277 9.17 -21.50 -10.73
N ARG A 278 8.58 -20.36 -10.30
CA ARG A 278 7.51 -19.60 -11.00
C ARG A 278 7.77 -18.10 -10.94
N PHE A 279 7.33 -17.37 -11.96
CA PHE A 279 7.10 -15.92 -11.85
C PHE A 279 5.71 -15.66 -11.27
N ILE A 280 5.54 -14.54 -10.56
CA ILE A 280 4.29 -13.94 -10.05
C ILE A 280 3.09 -14.90 -10.18
N PRO A 281 2.67 -15.58 -9.10
CA PRO A 281 1.38 -16.26 -9.14
C PRO A 281 0.29 -15.23 -9.47
N GLN A 282 -0.58 -15.57 -10.42
CA GLN A 282 -1.90 -14.94 -10.52
C GLN A 282 -2.52 -14.95 -9.11
N PRO A 283 -3.24 -13.89 -8.69
CA PRO A 283 -3.76 -13.79 -7.33
C PRO A 283 -4.46 -15.10 -6.94
N MET A 284 -4.13 -15.62 -5.75
CA MET A 284 -4.73 -16.83 -5.19
C MET A 284 -6.25 -16.68 -5.26
N LYS A 285 -6.89 -17.35 -6.22
CA LYS A 285 -8.35 -17.42 -6.30
C LYS A 285 -8.80 -18.30 -5.14
N ILE A 286 -9.14 -17.68 -4.00
CA ILE A 286 -9.86 -18.34 -2.91
C ILE A 286 -11.31 -18.57 -3.39
N THR A 287 -11.49 -19.49 -4.34
CA THR A 287 -12.80 -19.99 -4.73
C THR A 287 -13.19 -21.09 -3.75
N GLY A 288 -14.03 -20.75 -2.78
CA GLY A 288 -14.79 -21.75 -2.02
C GLY A 288 -14.68 -21.65 -0.50
N LEU A 289 -15.24 -20.60 0.10
CA LEU A 289 -15.78 -20.70 1.46
C LEU A 289 -17.13 -19.98 1.51
N THR A 290 -18.22 -20.73 1.42
CA THR A 290 -19.57 -20.21 1.58
C THR A 290 -19.86 -20.05 3.07
N MET A 291 -19.62 -18.87 3.65
CA MET A 291 -20.14 -18.53 4.98
C MET A 291 -21.60 -18.11 4.87
N GLN A 292 -22.50 -18.95 5.39
CA GLN A 292 -23.91 -18.60 5.53
C GLN A 292 -24.10 -17.68 6.75
N PHE A 293 -24.40 -16.40 6.53
CA PHE A 293 -25.03 -15.54 7.52
C PHE A 293 -26.48 -15.26 7.10
N LYS A 294 -27.42 -15.60 7.97
CA LYS A 294 -28.86 -15.38 7.76
C LYS A 294 -29.28 -13.99 8.24
N HIS A 295 -30.14 -13.34 7.44
CA HIS A 295 -30.95 -12.11 7.66
C HIS A 295 -30.15 -10.81 7.47
N LEU A 296 -30.37 -9.93 6.47
CA LEU A 296 -31.53 -9.54 5.64
C LEU A 296 -31.21 -9.60 4.13
N ALA A 297 -32.21 -9.99 3.32
CA ALA A 297 -32.20 -9.92 1.85
C ALA A 297 -32.27 -8.45 1.38
N ILE A 298 -31.68 -7.98 0.27
CA ILE A 298 -31.58 -8.53 -1.09
C ILE A 298 -30.34 -7.90 -1.76
N PHE A 299 -29.37 -8.69 -2.22
CA PHE A 299 -28.76 -8.67 -3.56
C PHE A 299 -27.93 -9.96 -3.69
N ALA A 300 -28.43 -10.88 -4.50
CA ALA A 300 -27.83 -12.19 -4.74
C ALA A 300 -27.16 -12.22 -6.13
N ALA A 301 -25.90 -12.69 -6.12
CA ALA A 301 -24.95 -12.94 -7.23
C ALA A 301 -24.35 -11.64 -7.82
N ILE A 302 -23.03 -11.53 -8.06
CA ILE A 302 -22.14 -12.48 -8.75
C ILE A 302 -20.71 -12.41 -8.18
N GLY A 303 -20.18 -13.56 -7.74
CA GLY A 303 -18.75 -13.77 -7.44
C GLY A 303 -18.03 -14.40 -8.64
N GLY A 304 -18.03 -13.69 -9.76
CA GLY A 304 -17.38 -14.10 -11.01
C GLY A 304 -16.99 -12.87 -11.80
N ALA A 305 -15.80 -12.89 -12.41
CA ALA A 305 -15.38 -11.84 -13.33
C ALA A 305 -16.49 -11.58 -14.35
N PHE A 306 -16.95 -10.33 -14.45
CA PHE A 306 -17.95 -9.96 -15.46
C PHE A 306 -17.38 -10.18 -16.85
N ALA A 307 -18.21 -10.65 -17.78
CA ALA A 307 -17.80 -10.76 -19.18
C ALA A 307 -17.31 -9.39 -19.70
N GLN A 308 -16.37 -9.36 -20.63
CA GLN A 308 -15.93 -8.10 -21.24
C GLN A 308 -17.15 -7.31 -21.77
N ARG A 309 -17.30 -6.05 -21.35
CA ARG A 309 -18.39 -5.18 -21.82
C ARG A 309 -18.36 -5.08 -23.36
N PRO A 310 -19.49 -5.29 -24.06
CA PRO A 310 -19.59 -5.02 -25.49
C PRO A 310 -19.30 -3.54 -25.80
N SER A 311 -18.52 -3.27 -26.84
CA SER A 311 -18.10 -1.91 -27.20
C SER A 311 -19.25 -0.96 -27.55
N ASN A 312 -20.42 -1.49 -27.91
CA ASN A 312 -21.62 -0.73 -28.25
C ASN A 312 -22.55 -0.43 -27.05
N THR A 313 -22.24 -0.91 -25.84
CA THR A 313 -23.02 -0.66 -24.64
C THR A 313 -22.26 0.29 -23.73
N SER A 314 -22.90 1.30 -23.14
CA SER A 314 -22.22 2.22 -22.22
C SER A 314 -21.79 1.50 -20.93
N ILE A 315 -20.83 2.08 -20.21
CA ILE A 315 -20.36 1.53 -18.92
C ILE A 315 -21.54 1.47 -17.94
N CYS A 316 -22.31 2.55 -17.82
CA CYS A 316 -23.46 2.58 -16.92
C CYS A 316 -24.51 1.50 -17.25
N ASP A 317 -24.92 1.37 -18.51
CA ASP A 317 -25.96 0.42 -18.92
C ASP A 317 -25.53 -1.04 -18.70
N TYR A 318 -24.25 -1.33 -19.01
CA TYR A 318 -23.67 -2.65 -18.81
C TYR A 318 -23.64 -3.04 -17.34
N TYR A 319 -23.02 -2.21 -16.47
CA TYR A 319 -22.89 -2.54 -15.06
C TYR A 319 -24.21 -2.43 -14.28
N THR A 320 -25.19 -1.65 -14.76
CA THR A 320 -26.54 -1.68 -14.20
C THR A 320 -27.16 -3.06 -14.41
N THR A 321 -27.04 -3.63 -15.61
CA THR A 321 -27.51 -5.00 -15.89
C THR A 321 -26.70 -6.02 -15.09
N ALA A 322 -25.38 -5.85 -15.04
CA ALA A 322 -24.47 -6.82 -14.43
C ALA A 322 -24.66 -6.92 -12.91
N LEU A 323 -24.85 -5.78 -12.22
CA LEU A 323 -24.95 -5.71 -10.76
C LEU A 323 -26.40 -5.75 -10.26
N LEU A 324 -27.34 -5.12 -10.98
CA LEU A 324 -28.72 -4.95 -10.54
C LEU A 324 -29.73 -5.74 -11.38
N LYS A 325 -29.25 -6.61 -12.27
CA LYS A 325 -30.00 -7.56 -13.14
C LYS A 325 -30.83 -6.94 -14.25
N GLU A 326 -31.46 -5.79 -14.01
CA GLU A 326 -32.31 -5.10 -14.97
C GLU A 326 -31.81 -3.67 -15.23
N ASN A 327 -31.71 -3.30 -16.51
CA ASN A 327 -31.37 -1.93 -16.91
C ASN A 327 -32.63 -1.05 -17.01
N ASN A 328 -32.92 -0.30 -15.96
CA ASN A 328 -34.03 0.66 -15.90
C ASN A 328 -33.59 1.95 -15.16
N SER A 329 -34.41 2.99 -15.20
CA SER A 329 -34.07 4.30 -14.62
C SER A 329 -33.75 4.25 -13.12
N THR A 330 -34.55 3.52 -12.35
CA THR A 330 -34.32 3.33 -10.90
C THR A 330 -33.01 2.63 -10.63
N ASN A 331 -32.71 1.54 -11.35
CA ASN A 331 -31.48 0.78 -11.16
C ASN A 331 -30.23 1.57 -11.60
N GLN A 332 -30.30 2.33 -12.70
CA GLN A 332 -29.19 3.21 -13.08
C GLN A 332 -28.93 4.27 -12.00
N TYR A 333 -29.99 4.88 -11.45
CA TYR A 333 -29.86 5.81 -10.34
C TYR A 333 -29.29 5.14 -9.08
N THR A 334 -29.70 3.91 -8.76
CA THR A 334 -29.15 3.12 -7.65
C THR A 334 -27.67 2.80 -7.86
N LEU A 335 -27.26 2.38 -9.06
CA LEU A 335 -25.86 2.13 -9.38
C LEU A 335 -25.00 3.37 -9.11
N LEU A 336 -25.44 4.53 -9.59
CA LEU A 336 -24.71 5.79 -9.39
C LEU A 336 -24.72 6.24 -7.94
N THR A 337 -25.81 5.99 -7.20
CA THR A 337 -25.86 6.24 -5.76
C THR A 337 -24.79 5.42 -5.04
N LEU A 338 -24.72 4.11 -5.32
CA LEU A 338 -23.74 3.21 -4.71
C LEU A 338 -22.30 3.62 -5.04
N LEU A 339 -22.03 3.91 -6.32
CA LEU A 339 -20.70 4.28 -6.79
C LEU A 339 -20.23 5.63 -6.22
N VAL A 340 -21.08 6.66 -6.28
CA VAL A 340 -20.73 8.01 -5.81
C VAL A 340 -20.58 8.01 -4.30
N ASN A 341 -21.50 7.40 -3.55
CA ASN A 341 -21.36 7.34 -2.10
C ASN A 341 -20.08 6.61 -1.69
N THR A 342 -19.74 5.52 -2.38
CA THR A 342 -18.49 4.77 -2.09
C THR A 342 -17.26 5.61 -2.41
N ALA A 343 -17.29 6.41 -3.48
CA ALA A 343 -16.21 7.36 -3.78
C ALA A 343 -16.15 8.52 -2.76
N VAL A 344 -17.28 8.93 -2.18
CA VAL A 344 -17.33 10.05 -1.22
C VAL A 344 -16.89 9.63 0.18
N ILE A 345 -17.48 8.57 0.74
CA ILE A 345 -17.31 8.14 2.13
C ILE A 345 -16.52 6.84 2.31
N GLY A 346 -16.07 6.22 1.22
CA GLY A 346 -15.38 4.93 1.27
C GLY A 346 -16.33 3.73 1.29
N ASN A 347 -15.79 2.53 1.51
CA ASN A 347 -16.60 1.30 1.47
C ASN A 347 -17.66 1.27 2.58
N TYR A 348 -18.93 1.22 2.18
CA TYR A 348 -20.08 1.04 3.10
C TYR A 348 -21.07 -0.03 2.61
N THR A 349 -20.84 -0.58 1.42
CA THR A 349 -21.74 -1.50 0.72
C THR A 349 -21.21 -2.93 0.73
N GLN A 350 -22.12 -3.91 0.61
CA GLN A 350 -21.80 -5.27 0.21
C GLN A 350 -22.63 -5.64 -1.03
N PRO A 351 -22.08 -6.39 -2.01
CA PRO A 351 -20.74 -7.00 -2.00
C PRO A 351 -19.63 -6.00 -2.33
N ASN A 352 -18.55 -6.03 -1.55
CA ASN A 352 -17.25 -5.47 -1.92
C ASN A 352 -16.37 -6.66 -2.32
N VAL A 353 -15.69 -6.58 -3.47
CA VAL A 353 -14.76 -7.63 -3.93
C VAL A 353 -13.39 -7.60 -3.24
N GLY A 354 -13.28 -6.93 -2.08
CA GLY A 354 -12.05 -6.83 -1.28
C GLY A 354 -11.21 -5.60 -1.57
N VAL A 355 -11.70 -4.65 -2.38
CA VAL A 355 -10.98 -3.41 -2.68
C VAL A 355 -11.30 -2.37 -1.61
N MET A 356 -10.26 -1.90 -0.92
CA MET A 356 -10.37 -0.82 0.05
C MET A 356 -10.53 0.52 -0.67
N VAL A 357 -11.57 1.27 -0.29
CA VAL A 357 -11.85 2.62 -0.77
C VAL A 357 -11.93 3.53 0.46
N PRO A 358 -10.95 4.41 0.70
CA PRO A 358 -10.99 5.40 1.78
C PRO A 358 -12.11 6.44 1.61
N GLY A 359 -12.36 6.87 0.36
CA GLY A 359 -13.26 7.97 0.04
C GLY A 359 -12.57 9.33 0.02
N ILE A 360 -13.12 10.27 -0.75
CA ILE A 360 -12.52 11.62 -0.90
C ILE A 360 -12.60 12.47 0.37
N LEU A 361 -13.49 12.13 1.32
CA LEU A 361 -13.60 12.82 2.60
C LEU A 361 -12.57 12.34 3.62
N ALA A 362 -11.88 11.23 3.36
CA ALA A 362 -10.76 10.77 4.18
C ALA A 362 -9.47 11.46 3.74
N GLU A 363 -8.58 11.71 4.71
CA GLU A 363 -7.19 12.07 4.42
C GLU A 363 -6.51 10.93 3.67
N GLY A 364 -5.65 11.28 2.73
CA GLY A 364 -4.94 10.31 1.92
C GLY A 364 -3.62 10.86 1.40
N GLU A 365 -3.05 10.13 0.46
CA GLU A 365 -1.79 10.47 -0.18
C GLU A 365 -1.88 10.15 -1.67
N TYR A 366 -1.28 10.98 -2.51
CA TYR A 366 -1.13 10.71 -3.93
C TYR A 366 0.31 11.00 -4.36
N MET A 367 1.01 9.97 -4.82
CA MET A 367 2.41 10.03 -5.27
C MET A 367 3.38 10.67 -4.24
N GLY A 368 3.27 10.35 -2.94
CA GLY A 368 4.13 10.94 -1.91
C GLY A 368 3.58 12.24 -1.31
N THR A 369 2.52 12.82 -1.88
CA THR A 369 1.95 14.10 -1.45
C THR A 369 0.69 13.87 -0.60
N PRO A 370 0.65 14.29 0.67
CA PRO A 370 -0.55 14.24 1.49
C PRO A 370 -1.68 15.06 0.87
N VAL A 371 -2.89 14.51 0.86
CA VAL A 371 -4.10 15.13 0.29
C VAL A 371 -5.21 15.11 1.34
N ASN A 372 -5.83 16.27 1.57
CA ASN A 372 -7.05 16.37 2.36
C ASN A 372 -8.07 17.26 1.64
N LEU A 373 -9.16 16.65 1.17
CA LEU A 373 -10.23 17.36 0.47
C LEU A 373 -11.40 17.74 1.37
N LEU A 374 -11.49 17.22 2.60
CA LEU A 374 -12.60 17.46 3.53
C LEU A 374 -12.90 18.96 3.78
N PRO A 375 -11.89 19.85 3.93
CA PRO A 375 -12.12 21.28 4.17
C PRO A 375 -12.91 22.00 3.06
N TYR A 376 -12.95 21.43 1.84
CA TYR A 376 -13.75 21.96 0.73
C TYR A 376 -15.23 21.58 0.85
N PHE A 377 -15.58 20.58 1.67
CA PHE A 377 -16.93 20.06 1.84
C PHE A 377 -17.58 20.49 3.16
N ASP A 378 -16.81 20.63 4.24
CA ASP A 378 -17.35 20.94 5.59
C ASP A 378 -17.47 22.44 5.89
N GLY A 379 -16.95 23.29 5.00
CA GLY A 379 -16.93 24.75 5.14
C GLY A 379 -15.67 25.30 5.81
N GLY A 380 -14.61 24.50 5.98
CA GLY A 380 -13.30 24.97 6.43
C GLY A 380 -12.65 25.99 5.49
N LEU A 381 -12.87 25.83 4.19
CA LEU A 381 -12.35 26.70 3.13
C LEU A 381 -13.46 27.50 2.43
N ALA A 382 -13.18 28.76 2.12
CA ALA A 382 -14.02 29.63 1.31
C ALA A 382 -13.84 29.33 -0.18
N SER A 383 -14.29 28.15 -0.61
CA SER A 383 -14.00 27.59 -1.93
C SER A 383 -15.21 27.49 -2.86
N SER A 384 -16.42 27.78 -2.37
CA SER A 384 -17.64 27.66 -3.18
C SER A 384 -17.82 28.84 -4.13
N ASN A 385 -18.24 28.56 -5.37
CA ASN A 385 -18.52 29.58 -6.37
C ASN A 385 -19.81 30.41 -6.16
N ARG A 386 -20.54 30.18 -5.05
CA ARG A 386 -21.76 30.90 -4.71
C ARG A 386 -21.55 32.39 -4.38
N GLY A 387 -20.31 32.81 -4.11
CA GLY A 387 -19.96 34.21 -3.88
C GLY A 387 -19.80 35.06 -5.14
N GLY A 388 -19.97 34.48 -6.33
CA GLY A 388 -19.87 35.18 -7.61
C GLY A 388 -18.41 35.45 -8.01
N SER A 389 -17.83 36.54 -7.51
CA SER A 389 -16.46 36.98 -7.82
C SER A 389 -15.41 36.49 -6.81
N SER A 390 -15.84 35.94 -5.67
CA SER A 390 -14.96 35.36 -4.65
C SER A 390 -15.51 34.02 -4.16
N GLY A 391 -14.64 33.18 -3.62
CA GLY A 391 -15.04 31.98 -2.91
C GLY A 391 -15.75 32.29 -1.58
N VAL A 392 -16.72 31.47 -1.20
CA VAL A 392 -17.42 31.54 0.10
C VAL A 392 -17.46 30.16 0.74
N ALA A 393 -17.43 30.12 2.08
CA ALA A 393 -17.51 28.86 2.81
C ALA A 393 -18.95 28.35 2.83
N VAL A 394 -19.12 27.09 2.46
CA VAL A 394 -20.41 26.40 2.45
C VAL A 394 -20.18 25.02 3.01
N ASN A 395 -20.92 24.65 4.05
CA ASN A 395 -20.97 23.27 4.51
C ASN A 395 -21.93 22.48 3.60
N PHE A 396 -21.36 21.55 2.84
CA PHE A 396 -22.07 20.60 1.98
C PHE A 396 -22.34 19.26 2.67
N LEU A 397 -21.93 19.08 3.93
CA LEU A 397 -22.23 17.93 4.79
C LEU A 397 -23.22 18.33 5.89
N ASP A 398 -24.12 19.27 5.58
CA ASP A 398 -25.00 19.97 6.52
C ASP A 398 -26.25 19.17 6.94
N ASP A 399 -26.41 17.92 6.47
CA ASP A 399 -27.65 17.18 6.63
C ASP A 399 -27.44 15.67 6.83
N GLY A 400 -26.60 15.36 7.81
CA GLY A 400 -26.30 14.00 8.27
C GLY A 400 -24.91 13.48 7.87
N GLY A 401 -24.19 14.18 6.99
CA GLY A 401 -22.85 13.81 6.57
C GLY A 401 -22.82 12.39 5.98
N ALA A 402 -21.92 11.54 6.48
CA ALA A 402 -21.77 10.17 6.00
C ALA A 402 -22.95 9.25 6.34
N ILE A 403 -23.68 9.49 7.44
CA ILE A 403 -24.74 8.59 7.93
C ILE A 403 -25.84 8.32 6.87
N PRO A 404 -26.49 9.32 6.25
CA PRO A 404 -27.47 9.07 5.20
C PRO A 404 -26.85 8.41 3.96
N LEU A 405 -25.58 8.72 3.63
CA LEU A 405 -24.88 8.10 2.50
C LEU A 405 -24.69 6.60 2.70
N MET A 406 -24.38 6.18 3.94
CA MET A 406 -24.31 4.77 4.34
C MET A 406 -25.66 4.04 4.19
N MET A 407 -26.77 4.78 4.16
CA MET A 407 -28.13 4.26 3.96
C MET A 407 -28.62 4.43 2.51
N ASN A 408 -27.72 4.69 1.55
CA ASN A 408 -28.05 4.98 0.14
C ASN A 408 -28.97 6.20 -0.05
N MET A 409 -28.93 7.15 0.87
CA MET A 409 -29.67 8.41 0.79
C MET A 409 -28.71 9.57 0.57
N PRO A 410 -29.03 10.56 -0.28
CA PRO A 410 -28.17 11.74 -0.49
C PRO A 410 -28.02 12.59 0.79
N SER A 411 -29.03 12.62 1.66
CA SER A 411 -29.10 13.39 2.91
C SER A 411 -30.38 13.03 3.68
N ASN A 412 -30.58 13.57 4.88
CA ASN A 412 -31.82 13.33 5.65
C ASN A 412 -33.05 14.08 5.09
N THR A 413 -32.84 15.22 4.40
CA THR A 413 -33.89 16.06 3.82
C THR A 413 -33.60 16.39 2.36
N THR A 414 -34.56 16.97 1.64
CA THR A 414 -34.41 17.30 0.20
C THR A 414 -34.04 18.75 -0.11
N THR A 415 -33.77 19.56 0.92
CA THR A 415 -33.54 21.02 0.77
C THR A 415 -32.12 21.46 1.11
N SER A 416 -31.34 20.59 1.74
CA SER A 416 -29.98 20.84 2.22
C SER A 416 -28.96 21.04 1.10
N ASN A 417 -27.78 21.56 1.47
CA ASN A 417 -26.66 21.66 0.54
C ASN A 417 -26.12 20.28 0.19
N GLN A 418 -26.11 19.37 1.16
CA GLN A 418 -25.78 17.96 0.96
C GLN A 418 -26.68 17.31 -0.09
N TYR A 419 -28.01 17.45 0.04
CA TYR A 419 -28.95 16.91 -0.94
C TYR A 419 -28.62 17.36 -2.37
N LYS A 420 -28.39 18.67 -2.54
CA LYS A 420 -28.09 19.27 -3.85
C LYS A 420 -26.75 18.78 -4.40
N LEU A 421 -25.71 18.71 -3.57
CA LEU A 421 -24.40 18.21 -3.97
C LEU A 421 -24.50 16.77 -4.47
N LEU A 422 -25.04 15.86 -3.65
CA LEU A 422 -25.04 14.44 -3.96
C LEU A 422 -25.94 14.11 -5.15
N THR A 423 -27.13 14.70 -5.23
CA THR A 423 -28.02 14.47 -6.39
C THR A 423 -27.46 15.03 -7.69
N HIS A 424 -26.69 16.13 -7.63
CA HIS A 424 -25.93 16.63 -8.77
C HIS A 424 -24.80 15.67 -9.17
N LEU A 425 -24.08 15.10 -8.21
CA LEU A 425 -23.04 14.10 -8.50
C LEU A 425 -23.63 12.85 -9.16
N TYR A 426 -24.73 12.30 -8.65
CA TYR A 426 -25.39 11.13 -9.24
C TYR A 426 -25.83 11.36 -10.69
N SER A 427 -26.38 12.54 -10.98
CA SER A 427 -26.83 12.88 -12.34
C SER A 427 -25.68 13.24 -13.27
N TYR A 428 -24.65 13.95 -12.79
CA TYR A 428 -23.48 14.32 -13.58
C TYR A 428 -22.66 13.09 -13.99
N PHE A 429 -22.33 12.21 -13.04
CA PHE A 429 -21.62 10.96 -13.33
C PHE A 429 -22.47 10.01 -14.17
N GLY A 430 -23.79 10.06 -14.04
CA GLY A 430 -24.69 9.36 -14.94
C GLY A 430 -24.49 9.72 -16.41
N VAL A 431 -24.41 11.03 -16.69
CA VAL A 431 -24.13 11.51 -18.05
C VAL A 431 -22.72 11.12 -18.49
N LEU A 432 -21.72 11.30 -17.62
CA LEU A 432 -20.31 10.98 -17.92
C LEU A 432 -20.10 9.48 -18.24
N LEU A 433 -20.77 8.59 -17.53
CA LEU A 433 -20.70 7.14 -17.72
C LEU A 433 -21.67 6.60 -18.80
N GLY A 434 -22.48 7.49 -19.40
CA GLY A 434 -23.36 7.18 -20.52
C GLY A 434 -24.64 6.42 -20.15
N CYS A 435 -25.23 6.68 -18.97
CA CYS A 435 -26.50 6.10 -18.57
C CYS A 435 -27.64 6.49 -19.52
N SER A 436 -28.32 5.52 -20.13
CA SER A 436 -29.37 5.77 -21.13
C SER A 436 -30.68 6.33 -20.58
N ALA A 437 -30.95 6.19 -19.28
CA ALA A 437 -32.21 6.60 -18.67
C ALA A 437 -32.15 7.95 -17.93
N VAL A 438 -31.03 8.69 -18.02
CA VAL A 438 -30.91 10.03 -17.42
C VAL A 438 -31.97 10.98 -18.00
N GLY A 439 -32.73 11.64 -17.13
CA GLY A 439 -33.83 12.53 -17.52
C GLY A 439 -35.18 11.85 -17.69
N THR A 440 -35.28 10.55 -17.42
CA THR A 440 -36.55 9.81 -17.40
C THR A 440 -37.15 9.75 -15.99
N SER A 441 -38.40 9.25 -15.88
CA SER A 441 -39.04 9.06 -14.57
C SER A 441 -38.22 8.10 -13.70
N GLY A 442 -37.81 8.55 -12.51
CA GLY A 442 -36.95 7.78 -11.60
C GLY A 442 -35.45 8.07 -11.73
N TYR A 443 -35.01 8.84 -12.73
CA TYR A 443 -33.62 9.33 -12.84
C TYR A 443 -33.61 10.79 -13.36
N PRO A 444 -33.51 11.79 -12.47
CA PRO A 444 -33.48 13.20 -12.86
C PRO A 444 -32.30 13.55 -13.79
N ALA A 445 -32.55 14.44 -14.75
CA ALA A 445 -31.48 15.01 -15.58
C ALA A 445 -30.57 15.94 -14.76
N TYR A 446 -29.31 16.04 -15.15
CA TYR A 446 -28.39 17.00 -14.54
C TYR A 446 -28.86 18.45 -14.78
N SER A 447 -29.21 19.13 -13.69
CA SER A 447 -29.71 20.52 -13.68
C SER A 447 -28.68 21.53 -13.17
N GLY A 448 -27.47 21.07 -12.84
CA GLY A 448 -26.37 21.93 -12.40
C GLY A 448 -25.64 22.65 -13.53
N GLN A 449 -24.54 23.31 -13.17
CA GLN A 449 -23.70 24.05 -14.11
C GLN A 449 -22.76 23.11 -14.86
N GLY A 450 -22.85 23.06 -16.19
CA GLY A 450 -22.09 22.13 -17.02
C GLY A 450 -20.59 22.41 -17.13
N SER A 451 -20.13 23.59 -16.71
CA SER A 451 -18.70 23.91 -16.64
C SER A 451 -18.16 23.58 -15.26
N GLN A 452 -17.43 22.46 -15.13
CA GLN A 452 -16.82 22.11 -13.83
C GLN A 452 -15.71 23.07 -13.43
N TYR A 453 -15.03 23.72 -14.38
CA TYR A 453 -14.15 24.85 -14.09
C TYR A 453 -14.89 25.94 -13.29
N LYS A 454 -16.04 26.42 -13.77
CA LYS A 454 -16.79 27.49 -13.06
C LYS A 454 -17.31 27.07 -11.69
N VAL A 455 -17.56 25.77 -11.49
CA VAL A 455 -17.98 25.21 -10.20
C VAL A 455 -16.81 25.19 -9.21
N HIS A 456 -15.61 24.82 -9.66
CA HIS A 456 -14.44 24.57 -8.81
C HIS A 456 -13.37 25.69 -8.86
N LYS A 457 -13.60 26.79 -9.58
CA LYS A 457 -12.59 27.85 -9.84
C LYS A 457 -11.99 28.53 -8.60
N PHE A 458 -12.61 28.42 -7.43
CA PHE A 458 -12.10 28.96 -6.17
C PHE A 458 -11.52 27.87 -5.24
N MET A 459 -11.30 26.66 -5.75
CA MET A 459 -10.68 25.58 -4.99
C MET A 459 -9.16 25.51 -5.18
N ALA A 460 -8.65 26.07 -6.29
CA ALA A 460 -7.23 26.06 -6.66
C ALA A 460 -6.61 24.66 -6.59
N LEU A 461 -7.30 23.64 -7.12
CA LEU A 461 -6.87 22.25 -6.96
C LEU A 461 -5.55 21.99 -7.68
N ASP A 462 -4.66 21.28 -6.98
CA ASP A 462 -3.38 20.80 -7.49
C ASP A 462 -3.47 19.40 -8.13
N SER A 463 -2.36 18.95 -8.73
CA SER A 463 -2.35 17.66 -9.44
C SER A 463 -2.53 16.48 -8.49
N ALA A 464 -2.07 16.58 -7.25
CA ALA A 464 -2.23 15.52 -6.25
C ALA A 464 -3.69 15.38 -5.79
N GLN A 465 -4.35 16.51 -5.55
CA GLN A 465 -5.76 16.57 -5.15
C GLN A 465 -6.69 16.02 -6.23
N VAL A 466 -6.49 16.42 -7.50
CA VAL A 466 -7.28 15.90 -8.62
C VAL A 466 -6.96 14.43 -8.90
N GLY A 467 -5.68 14.04 -8.82
CA GLY A 467 -5.25 12.65 -8.94
C GLY A 467 -5.84 11.74 -7.86
N TYR A 468 -5.85 12.18 -6.61
CA TYR A 468 -6.49 11.47 -5.50
C TYR A 468 -8.00 11.30 -5.73
N PHE A 469 -8.70 12.35 -6.16
CA PHE A 469 -10.12 12.26 -6.52
C PHE A 469 -10.40 11.22 -7.61
N ILE A 470 -9.63 11.22 -8.71
CA ILE A 470 -9.76 10.24 -9.79
C ILE A 470 -9.49 8.83 -9.29
N THR A 471 -8.50 8.67 -8.41
CA THR A 471 -8.16 7.39 -7.77
C THR A 471 -9.31 6.86 -6.93
N GLN A 472 -9.95 7.70 -6.10
CA GLN A 472 -11.11 7.28 -5.29
C GLN A 472 -12.31 6.85 -6.15
N VAL A 473 -12.55 7.50 -7.29
CA VAL A 473 -13.58 7.07 -8.26
C VAL A 473 -13.24 5.71 -8.87
N GLY A 474 -11.97 5.49 -9.24
CA GLY A 474 -11.50 4.21 -9.77
C GLY A 474 -11.60 3.07 -8.76
N LEU A 475 -11.14 3.29 -7.52
CA LEU A 475 -11.23 2.32 -6.43
C LEU A 475 -12.69 2.01 -6.08
N SER A 476 -13.57 3.01 -6.09
CA SER A 476 -15.02 2.81 -5.93
C SER A 476 -15.56 1.85 -6.99
N ALA A 477 -15.26 2.05 -8.27
CA ALA A 477 -15.66 1.14 -9.34
C ALA A 477 -15.09 -0.27 -9.16
N ALA A 478 -13.80 -0.38 -8.82
CA ALA A 478 -13.13 -1.64 -8.55
C ALA A 478 -13.81 -2.43 -7.42
N SER A 479 -14.28 -1.75 -6.37
CA SER A 479 -14.97 -2.39 -5.24
C SER A 479 -16.28 -3.09 -5.62
N PHE A 480 -16.94 -2.67 -6.70
CA PHE A 480 -18.11 -3.33 -7.29
C PHE A 480 -17.75 -4.40 -8.33
N GLY A 481 -16.47 -4.71 -8.53
CA GLY A 481 -16.00 -5.68 -9.50
C GLY A 481 -16.05 -5.19 -10.96
N VAL A 482 -16.09 -3.88 -11.19
CA VAL A 482 -15.98 -3.31 -12.55
C VAL A 482 -14.67 -3.78 -13.19
N ALA A 483 -14.71 -4.21 -14.45
CA ALA A 483 -13.53 -4.69 -15.17
C ALA A 483 -12.48 -3.57 -15.28
N GLU A 484 -11.21 -3.92 -15.05
CA GLU A 484 -10.09 -2.97 -15.07
C GLU A 484 -10.05 -2.15 -16.36
N SER A 485 -10.29 -2.76 -17.52
CA SER A 485 -10.32 -2.04 -18.79
C SER A 485 -11.36 -0.92 -18.83
N ASP A 486 -12.51 -1.09 -18.17
CA ASP A 486 -13.53 -0.04 -18.06
C ASP A 486 -13.14 1.02 -17.03
N ILE A 487 -12.47 0.63 -15.93
CA ILE A 487 -11.92 1.57 -14.95
C ILE A 487 -10.88 2.48 -15.62
N THR A 488 -9.96 1.91 -16.41
CA THR A 488 -8.96 2.66 -17.16
C THR A 488 -9.60 3.62 -18.17
N ILE A 489 -10.71 3.24 -18.82
CA ILE A 489 -11.47 4.13 -19.72
C ILE A 489 -12.02 5.34 -18.95
N VAL A 490 -12.62 5.11 -17.78
CA VAL A 490 -13.16 6.17 -16.93
C VAL A 490 -12.04 7.06 -16.41
N ALA A 491 -10.97 6.49 -15.84
CA ALA A 491 -9.82 7.24 -15.33
C ALA A 491 -9.21 8.13 -16.41
N ASN A 492 -8.92 7.58 -17.60
CA ASN A 492 -8.41 8.35 -18.73
C ASN A 492 -9.36 9.47 -19.17
N SER A 493 -10.68 9.24 -19.10
CA SER A 493 -11.68 10.25 -19.42
C SER A 493 -11.69 11.37 -18.38
N LEU A 494 -11.64 11.03 -17.09
CA LEU A 494 -11.56 12.00 -16.00
C LEU A 494 -10.27 12.81 -16.07
N THR A 495 -9.12 12.17 -16.24
CA THR A 495 -7.83 12.86 -16.40
C THR A 495 -7.88 13.86 -17.55
N LYS A 496 -8.35 13.44 -18.73
CA LYS A 496 -8.46 14.33 -19.90
C LYS A 496 -9.40 15.51 -19.69
N VAL A 497 -10.48 15.31 -18.94
CA VAL A 497 -11.54 16.31 -18.74
C VAL A 497 -11.20 17.26 -17.59
N PHE A 498 -10.52 16.79 -16.54
CA PHE A 498 -10.36 17.50 -15.26
C PHE A 498 -8.93 17.86 -14.88
N ASP A 499 -7.95 17.04 -15.25
CA ASP A 499 -6.58 17.09 -14.69
C ASP A 499 -5.61 17.95 -15.52
N TYR A 500 -5.97 18.30 -16.76
CA TYR A 500 -5.15 19.16 -17.60
C TYR A 500 -5.49 20.63 -17.47
N LYS A 501 -4.57 21.42 -16.92
CA LYS A 501 -4.67 22.89 -16.86
C LYS A 501 -4.90 23.48 -18.25
N CYS A 502 -5.82 24.44 -18.31
CA CYS A 502 -6.20 25.14 -19.54
C CYS A 502 -6.76 24.24 -20.66
N ALA A 503 -7.33 23.08 -20.36
CA ALA A 503 -7.93 22.23 -21.39
C ALA A 503 -9.01 22.96 -22.22
N PRO A 504 -9.12 22.69 -23.53
CA PRO A 504 -10.16 23.29 -24.35
C PRO A 504 -11.57 22.83 -23.89
N PRO A 505 -12.64 23.58 -24.22
CA PRO A 505 -14.00 23.19 -23.87
C PRO A 505 -14.37 21.79 -24.36
N ALA A 506 -14.96 20.98 -23.48
CA ALA A 506 -15.42 19.63 -23.76
C ALA A 506 -16.92 19.48 -23.52
N ILE A 507 -17.57 18.64 -24.32
CA ILE A 507 -18.99 18.30 -24.16
C ILE A 507 -19.07 17.12 -23.20
N VAL A 508 -19.46 17.40 -21.95
CA VAL A 508 -19.81 16.34 -20.98
C VAL A 508 -21.32 16.23 -20.84
N VAL A 509 -22.02 17.35 -20.71
CA VAL A 509 -23.49 17.40 -20.65
C VAL A 509 -24.02 17.86 -22.00
N PRO A 510 -24.54 16.96 -22.87
CA PRO A 510 -24.88 17.32 -24.25
C PRO A 510 -25.85 18.49 -24.37
N SER A 511 -26.83 18.58 -23.46
CA SER A 511 -27.82 19.66 -23.43
C SER A 511 -27.24 21.05 -23.13
N GLN A 512 -26.02 21.12 -22.61
CA GLN A 512 -25.34 22.38 -22.27
C GLN A 512 -24.17 22.72 -23.20
N GLY A 513 -23.92 21.90 -24.23
CA GLY A 513 -22.86 22.10 -25.21
C GLY A 513 -21.44 21.99 -24.64
N ALA A 514 -20.46 22.53 -25.37
CA ALA A 514 -19.06 22.50 -24.96
C ALA A 514 -18.80 23.52 -23.84
N GLN A 515 -18.19 23.07 -22.74
CA GLN A 515 -17.94 23.88 -21.55
C GLN A 515 -16.50 23.67 -21.05
N LEU A 516 -15.94 24.64 -20.33
CA LEU A 516 -14.63 24.48 -19.67
C LEU A 516 -14.76 23.48 -18.51
N GLN A 517 -13.95 22.43 -18.53
CA GLN A 517 -14.05 21.32 -17.57
C GLN A 517 -12.87 21.23 -16.58
N SER A 518 -11.66 21.65 -16.97
CA SER A 518 -10.47 21.59 -16.11
C SER A 518 -10.73 22.13 -14.71
N ILE A 519 -10.46 21.30 -13.71
CA ILE A 519 -10.51 21.68 -12.28
C ILE A 519 -9.12 21.73 -11.65
N CYS A 520 -8.12 21.07 -12.24
CA CYS A 520 -6.71 21.30 -11.92
C CYS A 520 -6.33 22.70 -12.41
N THR A 521 -6.09 23.62 -11.48
CA THR A 521 -5.80 25.03 -11.80
C THR A 521 -4.51 25.54 -11.19
N ALA A 522 -3.95 24.86 -10.19
CA ALA A 522 -2.67 25.20 -9.58
C ALA A 522 -1.49 25.13 -10.57
N ASP A 523 -0.31 25.57 -10.14
CA ASP A 523 0.85 25.75 -11.02
C ASP A 523 1.61 24.45 -11.34
N ASP A 524 1.46 23.42 -10.51
CA ASP A 524 2.00 22.08 -10.72
C ASP A 524 1.18 21.23 -11.70
N CYS A 525 -0.06 21.64 -12.00
CA CYS A 525 -0.93 20.97 -12.97
C CYS A 525 -0.33 20.98 -14.39
N MET A 526 -0.34 19.81 -15.05
CA MET A 526 0.14 19.69 -16.42
C MET A 526 -0.74 20.48 -17.39
N THR A 527 -0.12 21.35 -18.19
CA THR A 527 -0.83 22.16 -19.19
C THR A 527 -1.25 21.29 -20.38
N SER A 528 -2.51 21.42 -20.81
CA SER A 528 -3.03 20.71 -21.98
C SER A 528 -2.19 21.01 -23.24
N PRO A 529 -1.86 20.00 -24.08
CA PRO A 529 -1.14 20.23 -25.34
C PRO A 529 -1.82 21.23 -26.28
N ASN A 530 -3.16 21.36 -26.18
CA ASN A 530 -3.97 22.31 -26.95
C ASN A 530 -4.59 23.37 -26.00
N SER A 531 -3.76 23.98 -25.16
CA SER A 531 -4.22 24.87 -24.09
C SER A 531 -4.93 26.11 -24.59
N THR A 532 -6.05 26.47 -23.96
CA THR A 532 -6.79 27.73 -24.17
C THR A 532 -6.77 28.58 -22.91
N CYS A 533 -5.59 28.85 -22.33
CA CYS A 533 -5.46 29.52 -21.03
C CYS A 533 -6.13 30.90 -20.97
N SER A 534 -6.28 31.61 -22.09
CA SER A 534 -7.03 32.89 -22.14
C SER A 534 -8.52 32.77 -21.82
N SER A 535 -9.08 31.55 -21.84
CA SER A 535 -10.46 31.27 -21.47
C SER A 535 -10.63 31.00 -19.96
N TYR A 536 -9.52 30.93 -19.23
CA TYR A 536 -9.48 30.71 -17.78
C TYR A 536 -9.14 32.02 -17.07
N ASP A 537 -9.79 32.26 -15.93
CA ASP A 537 -9.46 33.39 -15.07
C ASP A 537 -8.18 33.07 -14.29
N SER A 538 -7.57 34.10 -13.70
CA SER A 538 -6.46 33.90 -12.77
C SER A 538 -6.89 33.03 -11.58
N VAL A 539 -6.02 32.11 -11.19
CA VAL A 539 -6.23 31.24 -10.02
C VAL A 539 -6.42 32.09 -8.76
N MET A 540 -7.42 31.75 -7.96
CA MET A 540 -7.68 32.36 -6.67
C MET A 540 -7.70 31.27 -5.61
N GLU A 541 -6.72 31.32 -4.72
CA GLU A 541 -6.62 30.40 -3.58
C GLU A 541 -7.80 30.59 -2.62
N PRO A 542 -8.37 29.50 -2.07
CA PRO A 542 -9.44 29.59 -1.10
C PRO A 542 -8.94 30.20 0.21
N ALA A 543 -9.68 31.16 0.75
CA ALA A 543 -9.40 31.68 2.09
C ALA A 543 -9.81 30.66 3.17
N VAL A 544 -9.03 30.58 4.26
CA VAL A 544 -9.41 29.80 5.44
C VAL A 544 -10.60 30.49 6.13
N ALA A 545 -11.75 29.83 6.14
CA ALA A 545 -12.96 30.33 6.79
C ALA A 545 -13.08 29.84 8.24
N ASN A 546 -12.59 28.62 8.51
CA ASN A 546 -12.51 28.07 9.85
C ASN A 546 -11.18 27.30 10.01
N ALA A 547 -10.28 27.83 10.83
CA ALA A 547 -8.94 27.26 11.01
C ALA A 547 -8.94 25.86 11.62
N THR A 548 -9.91 25.53 12.48
CA THR A 548 -10.00 24.19 13.10
C THR A 548 -10.39 23.14 12.06
N LEU A 549 -11.29 23.48 11.13
CA LEU A 549 -11.70 22.59 10.06
C LEU A 549 -10.65 22.53 8.94
N ALA A 550 -9.98 23.65 8.64
CA ALA A 550 -9.02 23.74 7.55
C ALA A 550 -7.66 23.07 7.83
N MET A 551 -7.27 22.90 9.10
CA MET A 551 -5.93 22.40 9.48
C MET A 551 -5.88 20.93 9.89
N GLY A 552 -7.04 20.27 10.03
CA GLY A 552 -7.15 18.93 10.61
C GLY A 552 -6.70 18.88 12.09
N GLU A 553 -7.10 17.85 12.84
CA GLU A 553 -6.53 17.61 14.16
C GLU A 553 -5.08 17.11 14.01
N GLY A 554 -4.07 18.00 14.07
CA GLY A 554 -2.68 17.53 14.17
C GLY A 554 -1.52 18.47 13.82
N SER A 555 -1.74 19.67 13.29
CA SER A 555 -0.61 20.52 12.86
C SER A 555 -0.15 21.50 13.93
N ASN A 556 0.90 21.14 14.67
CA ASN A 556 1.60 22.02 15.60
C ASN A 556 2.38 23.08 14.80
N SER A 557 1.96 24.34 14.89
CA SER A 557 2.52 25.44 14.12
C SER A 557 3.86 25.93 14.68
N THR A 558 4.93 25.81 13.90
CA THR A 558 6.08 26.72 13.99
C THR A 558 5.81 27.88 13.04
N SER A 559 5.26 28.97 13.58
CA SER A 559 5.04 30.22 12.87
C SER A 559 6.37 30.98 12.73
N SER A 560 6.93 31.02 11.52
CA SER A 560 7.95 32.01 11.14
C SER A 560 7.24 33.26 10.59
N SER A 561 6.92 34.21 11.47
CA SER A 561 6.45 35.53 11.07
C SER A 561 7.63 36.44 10.72
N ASN A 562 7.85 36.65 9.43
CA ASN A 562 8.67 37.76 8.94
C ASN A 562 7.81 39.04 8.97
N GLY A 563 7.90 39.80 10.06
CA GLY A 563 7.27 41.11 10.22
C GLY A 563 8.33 42.18 10.46
N ASN A 564 8.64 42.94 9.42
CA ASN A 564 9.52 44.11 9.46
C ASN A 564 8.87 45.21 10.30
N GLY A 565 9.50 45.60 11.43
CA GLY A 565 9.00 46.63 12.34
C GLY A 565 10.15 47.31 13.09
N THR A 566 10.35 48.58 12.76
CA THR A 566 11.40 49.50 13.22
C THR A 566 11.41 49.78 14.73
N SER A 567 12.59 49.62 15.33
CA SER A 567 13.26 50.41 16.39
C SER A 567 12.44 51.14 17.48
N SER A 568 12.74 50.85 18.75
CA SER A 568 13.41 51.79 19.69
C SER A 568 13.55 51.21 21.11
N SER A 569 14.79 51.25 21.66
CA SER A 569 15.24 51.52 23.06
C SER A 569 14.44 50.93 24.25
N SER A 570 14.98 50.45 25.37
CA SER A 570 16.28 50.62 26.06
C SER A 570 16.16 49.80 27.37
N GLY A 571 17.26 49.32 27.95
CA GLY A 571 17.22 48.80 29.34
C GLY A 571 18.31 47.81 29.71
N SER A 572 19.41 48.35 30.22
CA SER A 572 20.63 47.68 30.71
C SER A 572 20.43 46.81 31.95
N GLY A 573 21.29 45.78 32.13
CA GLY A 573 21.47 45.09 33.41
C GLY A 573 22.45 43.92 33.36
N SER A 574 23.62 44.10 33.98
CA SER A 574 24.83 43.28 33.87
C SER A 574 25.04 42.27 35.01
N GLY A 575 25.85 41.22 34.76
CA GLY A 575 26.59 40.41 35.75
C GLY A 575 25.84 39.18 36.31
N SER A 576 26.42 38.03 36.62
CA SER A 576 27.81 37.64 36.89
C SER A 576 27.94 36.10 36.88
N SER A 577 29.17 35.60 36.79
CA SER A 577 29.60 34.19 36.66
C SER A 577 29.82 33.41 37.98
N SER A 578 29.88 32.07 37.84
CA SER A 578 30.47 31.01 38.71
C SER A 578 29.63 30.55 39.94
N THR A 579 29.48 29.26 40.33
CA THR A 579 30.41 28.10 40.35
C THR A 579 29.65 26.76 40.58
N ALA A 580 30.21 25.63 40.07
CA ALA A 580 30.22 24.18 40.50
C ALA A 580 29.12 23.60 41.45
N THR A 581 28.66 22.34 41.45
CA THR A 581 29.10 21.00 40.96
C THR A 581 27.96 20.00 41.32
N GLY A 582 27.78 18.88 40.60
CA GLY A 582 27.09 17.71 41.14
C GLY A 582 26.34 16.78 40.17
N SER A 583 27.05 15.76 39.67
CA SER A 583 26.64 14.34 39.55
C SER A 583 25.37 13.91 38.79
N GLY A 584 25.57 13.07 37.76
CA GLY A 584 24.64 11.98 37.41
C GLY A 584 24.08 11.98 35.97
N SER A 585 24.89 11.61 34.97
CA SER A 585 24.38 11.32 33.62
C SER A 585 24.19 9.81 33.45
N SER A 586 22.94 9.38 33.64
CA SER A 586 22.40 8.12 33.15
C SER A 586 22.41 8.13 31.62
N ALA A 587 22.97 7.08 31.00
CA ALA A 587 22.89 6.85 29.58
C ALA A 587 21.43 6.62 29.15
N THR A 588 20.83 7.60 28.48
CA THR A 588 19.62 7.41 27.69
C THR A 588 20.04 6.93 26.30
N ALA A 589 19.85 5.62 26.07
CA ALA A 589 19.88 5.04 24.73
C ALA A 589 18.86 5.79 23.87
N SER A 590 19.35 6.54 22.89
CA SER A 590 18.52 7.30 21.96
C SER A 590 17.93 6.31 20.95
N SER A 591 16.61 6.19 21.01
CA SER A 591 15.74 5.54 20.03
C SER A 591 15.92 6.19 18.64
N TYR A 592 16.78 5.63 17.80
CA TYR A 592 16.92 5.99 16.39
C TYR A 592 16.17 4.98 15.50
N THR A 593 14.94 5.38 15.13
CA THR A 593 14.23 5.13 13.86
C THR A 593 14.46 3.78 13.14
N GLY A 594 13.54 2.82 13.36
CA GLY A 594 13.40 1.57 12.61
C GLY A 594 12.95 1.71 11.14
N ALA A 595 12.68 2.92 10.65
CA ALA A 595 12.31 3.14 9.24
C ALA A 595 13.52 3.15 8.28
N ALA A 596 14.72 3.43 8.77
CA ALA A 596 15.92 3.52 7.93
C ALA A 596 16.51 2.14 7.57
N THR A 597 16.18 1.09 8.33
CA THR A 597 16.71 -0.28 8.17
C THR A 597 16.03 -1.05 7.04
N ALA A 598 14.72 -0.89 6.84
CA ALA A 598 13.94 -1.61 5.82
C ALA A 598 14.32 -1.20 4.38
N ASN A 599 14.53 0.10 4.14
CA ASN A 599 14.84 0.65 2.82
C ASN A 599 16.18 0.17 2.23
N CYS A 600 17.01 -0.46 3.04
CA CYS A 600 18.44 -0.46 2.81
C CYS A 600 18.95 -1.79 2.20
N LEU A 601 18.20 -2.87 2.42
CA LEU A 601 18.33 -4.15 1.72
C LEU A 601 17.94 -4.06 0.24
N GLN A 602 17.05 -3.15 -0.12
CA GLN A 602 16.35 -3.18 -1.39
C GLN A 602 17.13 -2.50 -2.53
N TYR A 603 17.92 -1.45 -2.24
CA TYR A 603 18.72 -0.75 -3.28
C TYR A 603 19.88 -1.58 -3.86
N GLY A 604 20.40 -2.58 -3.12
CA GLY A 604 21.43 -3.50 -3.65
C GLY A 604 20.91 -4.41 -4.78
N ILE A 605 19.59 -4.66 -4.79
CA ILE A 605 18.93 -5.52 -5.77
C ILE A 605 18.55 -4.74 -7.04
N VAL A 606 18.16 -3.46 -6.89
CA VAL A 606 17.71 -2.57 -7.99
C VAL A 606 18.81 -2.30 -9.02
N GLY A 607 20.06 -2.10 -8.59
CA GLY A 607 21.17 -1.76 -9.48
C GLY A 607 21.45 -2.82 -10.56
N THR A 608 21.02 -4.07 -10.31
CA THR A 608 21.27 -5.21 -11.19
C THR A 608 20.08 -5.51 -12.11
N PHE A 609 18.85 -5.27 -11.64
CA PHE A 609 17.62 -5.63 -12.36
C PHE A 609 17.34 -4.72 -13.56
N VAL A 610 17.60 -3.41 -13.43
CA VAL A 610 17.42 -2.44 -14.52
C VAL A 610 18.37 -2.75 -15.70
N GLY A 611 19.53 -3.36 -15.44
CA GLY A 611 20.48 -3.78 -16.47
C GLY A 611 20.10 -5.08 -17.19
N ALA A 612 19.55 -6.07 -16.48
CA ALA A 612 19.24 -7.39 -17.05
C ALA A 612 17.90 -7.43 -17.81
N ALA A 613 16.86 -6.77 -17.29
CA ALA A 613 15.55 -6.74 -17.93
C ALA A 613 15.54 -5.89 -19.22
N ALA A 614 16.33 -4.80 -19.24
CA ALA A 614 16.50 -3.98 -20.43
C ALA A 614 17.25 -4.69 -21.57
N LEU A 615 18.03 -5.74 -21.27
CA LEU A 615 18.75 -6.53 -22.27
C LEU A 615 17.88 -7.67 -22.85
N ALA A 616 16.95 -8.22 -22.06
CA ALA A 616 16.11 -9.36 -22.45
C ALA A 616 14.96 -8.98 -23.42
N PHE A 617 14.59 -7.71 -23.50
CA PHE A 617 13.59 -7.20 -24.46
C PHE A 617 14.20 -6.38 -25.61
N ALA A 618 15.53 -6.17 -25.60
CA ALA A 618 16.26 -5.43 -26.61
C ALA A 618 17.08 -6.32 -27.57
N LEU A 619 16.92 -7.64 -27.48
CA LEU A 619 17.40 -8.66 -28.41
C LEU A 619 16.24 -9.62 -28.72
#